data_AF-A0A7G2CJQ4-F1
#
_entry.id   AF-A0A7G2CJQ4-F1
#
_cell.length_a   1.000
_cell.length_b   1.000
_cell.length_c   1.000
_cell.angle_alpha   90.00
_cell.angle_beta   90.00
_cell.angle_gamma   90.00
#
_symmetry.space_group_name_H-M   'P 1'
#
loop_
_entity.id
_entity.type
_entity.pdbx_description
1 polymer ?
#
loop_
_entity_poly.entity_id
_entity_poly.type
_entity_poly.pdbx_seq_one_letter_code
_entity_poly.pdbx_strand_id
1 'polypeptide(L)'
;MNAPAFTTNPDRIARLQENYDTGVNREKVPCDLREKMDMEILVVSDKKLKFLFQNAMESYSGDQKNKKVREFNEANASKTEKKAAKFFRFM
;
A
#
# COMPACT_ATOMS: atom_id res chain seq x y z
N MET A 1 19.58 -28.82 -8.85
CA MET A 1 19.10 -27.59 -8.18
C MET A 1 20.06 -26.47 -8.54
N ASN A 2 19.56 -25.31 -9.00
CA ASN A 2 20.42 -24.17 -9.26
C ASN A 2 20.93 -23.58 -7.93
N ALA A 3 22.20 -23.20 -7.88
CA ALA A 3 22.77 -22.56 -6.71
C ALA A 3 22.04 -21.24 -6.43
N PRO A 4 21.79 -20.88 -5.16
CA PRO A 4 21.22 -19.58 -4.81
C PRO A 4 22.15 -18.48 -5.31
N ALA A 5 21.61 -17.59 -6.16
CA ALA A 5 22.33 -16.47 -6.73
C ALA A 5 21.79 -15.17 -6.15
N PHE A 6 22.70 -14.34 -5.60
CA PHE A 6 22.35 -13.00 -5.16
C PHE A 6 22.16 -12.09 -6.37
N THR A 7 21.26 -11.12 -6.23
CA THR A 7 21.06 -10.09 -7.26
C THR A 7 22.22 -9.11 -7.26
N THR A 8 22.70 -8.75 -8.44
CA THR A 8 23.68 -7.68 -8.65
C THR A 8 23.06 -6.41 -9.21
N ASN A 9 21.77 -6.44 -9.59
CA ASN A 9 21.07 -5.26 -10.09
C ASN A 9 20.89 -4.23 -8.95
N PRO A 10 21.43 -3.00 -9.08
CA PRO A 10 21.42 -2.00 -8.01
C PRO A 10 20.01 -1.53 -7.65
N ASP A 11 19.11 -1.35 -8.63
CA ASP A 11 17.72 -0.95 -8.38
C ASP A 11 16.96 -2.03 -7.59
N ARG A 12 17.24 -3.29 -7.92
CA ARG A 12 16.64 -4.43 -7.20
C ARG A 12 17.18 -4.53 -5.79
N ILE A 13 18.47 -4.30 -5.57
CA ILE A 13 19.09 -4.27 -4.23
C ILE A 13 18.47 -3.15 -3.39
N ALA A 14 18.37 -1.94 -3.93
CA ALA A 14 17.78 -0.79 -3.24
C ALA A 14 16.34 -1.06 -2.80
N ARG A 15 15.51 -1.62 -3.69
CA ARG A 15 14.13 -1.99 -3.37
C ARG A 15 14.04 -3.09 -2.29
N LEU A 16 14.94 -4.08 -2.33
CA LEU A 16 14.97 -5.13 -1.32
C LEU A 16 15.38 -4.56 0.05
N GLN A 17 16.31 -3.61 0.08
CA GLN A 17 16.70 -2.93 1.31
C GLN A 17 15.55 -2.08 1.86
N GLU A 18 14.87 -1.30 1.03
CA GLU A 18 13.69 -0.51 1.43
C GLU A 18 12.59 -1.41 2.03
N ASN A 19 12.30 -2.55 1.40
CA ASN A 19 11.34 -3.53 1.92
C ASN A 19 11.77 -4.08 3.29
N TYR A 20 13.06 -4.40 3.44
CA TYR A 20 13.61 -4.90 4.70
C TYR A 20 13.47 -3.85 5.81
N ASP A 21 13.91 -2.62 5.56
CA ASP A 21 13.88 -1.52 6.52
C ASP A 21 12.45 -1.20 6.97
N THR A 22 11.51 -1.19 6.01
CA THR A 22 10.07 -1.04 6.28
C THR A 22 9.54 -2.18 7.15
N GLY A 23 9.95 -3.42 6.87
CA GLY A 23 9.59 -4.60 7.65
C GLY A 23 10.09 -4.50 9.09
N VAL A 24 11.36 -4.13 9.28
CA VAL A 24 11.97 -3.94 10.61
C VAL A 24 11.25 -2.85 11.40
N ASN A 25 10.87 -1.74 10.76
CA ASN A 25 10.11 -0.69 11.43
C ASN A 25 8.72 -1.16 11.84
N ARG A 26 8.05 -1.94 10.98
CA ARG A 26 6.75 -2.55 11.29
C ARG A 26 6.86 -3.53 12.46
N GLU A 27 7.92 -4.33 12.53
CA GLU A 27 8.12 -5.30 13.61
C GLU A 27 8.23 -4.67 15.01
N LYS A 28 8.70 -3.41 15.09
CA LYS A 28 8.76 -2.65 16.35
C LYS A 28 7.37 -2.33 16.94
N VAL A 29 6.31 -2.36 16.14
CA VAL A 29 4.94 -2.11 16.59
C VAL A 29 4.37 -3.39 17.24
N PRO A 30 3.79 -3.35 18.46
CA PRO A 30 3.16 -4.52 19.08
C PRO A 30 2.13 -5.21 18.17
N CYS A 31 2.04 -6.54 18.25
CA CYS A 31 1.24 -7.35 17.32
C CYS A 31 -0.25 -6.99 17.34
N ASP A 32 -0.81 -6.84 18.53
CA ASP A 32 -2.20 -6.43 18.77
C ASP A 32 -2.52 -5.05 18.18
N LEU A 33 -1.56 -4.13 18.24
CA LEU A 33 -1.69 -2.81 17.63
C LEU A 33 -1.58 -2.87 16.10
N ARG A 34 -0.66 -3.67 15.56
CA ARG A 34 -0.55 -3.90 14.10
C ARG A 34 -1.83 -4.47 13.52
N GLU A 35 -2.41 -5.48 14.15
CA GLU A 35 -3.64 -6.11 13.67
C GLU A 35 -4.81 -5.12 13.66
N LYS A 36 -4.94 -4.28 14.69
CA LYS A 36 -5.93 -3.19 14.70
C LYS A 36 -5.71 -2.20 13.55
N MET A 37 -4.46 -1.81 13.31
CA MET A 37 -4.11 -0.91 12.21
C MET A 37 -4.39 -1.54 10.84
N ASP A 38 -4.08 -2.83 10.66
CA ASP A 38 -4.36 -3.55 9.43
C ASP A 38 -5.88 -3.64 9.19
N MET A 39 -6.66 -3.89 10.24
CA MET A 39 -8.11 -3.86 10.14
C MET A 39 -8.65 -2.48 9.76
N GLU A 40 -8.10 -1.39 10.31
CA GLU A 40 -8.47 -0.02 9.92
C GLU A 40 -8.14 0.29 8.44
N ILE A 41 -7.08 -0.31 7.89
CA ILE A 41 -6.70 -0.16 6.47
C ILE A 41 -7.63 -0.95 5.54
N LEU A 42 -8.12 -2.11 6.00
CA LEU A 42 -9.05 -2.95 5.24
C LEU A 42 -10.48 -2.41 5.22
N VAL A 43 -10.78 -1.37 6.01
CA VAL A 43 -12.09 -0.71 5.97
C VAL A 43 -12.19 0.14 4.70
N VAL A 44 -12.76 -0.46 3.66
CA VAL A 44 -13.13 0.22 2.42
C VAL A 44 -14.59 0.66 2.53
N SER A 45 -14.86 1.94 2.34
CA SER A 45 -16.26 2.42 2.29
C SER A 45 -17.02 1.84 1.09
N ASP A 46 -18.33 1.66 1.21
CA ASP A 46 -19.19 1.21 0.10
C ASP A 46 -18.99 2.03 -1.18
N LYS A 47 -18.79 3.34 -1.03
CA LYS A 47 -18.51 4.24 -2.14
C LYS A 47 -17.19 3.91 -2.82
N LYS A 48 -16.13 3.65 -2.04
CA LYS A 48 -14.82 3.25 -2.57
C LYS A 48 -14.89 1.88 -3.23
N LEU A 49 -15.62 0.93 -2.64
CA LEU A 49 -15.78 -0.42 -3.21
C LEU A 49 -16.49 -0.38 -4.57
N LYS A 50 -17.60 0.36 -4.68
CA LYS A 50 -18.31 0.57 -5.96
C LYS A 50 -17.43 1.24 -7.00
N PHE A 51 -16.65 2.24 -6.61
CA PHE A 51 -15.69 2.90 -7.49
C PHE A 51 -14.60 1.93 -7.98
N LEU A 52 -14.01 1.12 -7.10
CA LEU A 52 -12.99 0.14 -7.48
C LEU A 52 -13.53 -0.89 -8.47
N PHE A 53 -14.75 -1.38 -8.23
CA PHE A 53 -15.44 -2.29 -9.14
C PHE A 53 -15.65 -1.67 -10.52
N GLN A 54 -16.23 -0.47 -10.59
CA GLN A 54 -16.43 0.23 -11.86
C GLN A 54 -15.11 0.49 -12.60
N ASN A 55 -14.09 0.99 -11.89
CA ASN A 55 -12.77 1.26 -12.46
C ASN A 55 -12.07 -0.01 -12.97
N ALA A 56 -12.32 -1.17 -12.35
CA ALA A 56 -11.79 -2.46 -12.81
C ALA A 56 -12.43 -2.89 -14.14
N MET A 57 -13.73 -2.63 -14.32
CA MET A 57 -14.51 -3.00 -15.51
C MET A 57 -14.23 -2.11 -16.73
N GLU A 58 -13.64 -0.93 -16.55
CA GLU A 58 -13.29 -0.04 -17.66
C GLU A 58 -12.11 -0.57 -18.49
N SER A 59 -12.10 -0.27 -19.80
CA SER A 59 -11.09 -0.76 -20.76
C SER A 59 -9.76 -0.01 -20.72
N TYR A 60 -9.53 0.84 -19.72
CA TYR A 60 -8.31 1.65 -19.60
C TYR A 60 -7.08 0.82 -19.21
N SER A 61 -5.89 1.37 -19.49
CA SER A 61 -4.62 0.76 -19.08
C SER A 61 -4.49 0.70 -17.55
N GLY A 62 -3.64 -0.21 -17.04
CA GLY A 62 -3.38 -0.33 -15.61
C GLY A 62 -2.93 1.00 -14.96
N ASP A 63 -2.12 1.79 -15.66
CA ASP A 63 -1.64 3.08 -15.17
C ASP A 63 -2.76 4.10 -15.03
N GLN A 64 -3.71 4.14 -15.97
CA GLN A 64 -4.87 5.02 -15.90
C GLN A 64 -5.81 4.62 -14.76
N LYS A 65 -6.04 3.31 -14.57
CA LYS A 65 -6.81 2.79 -13.43
C LYS A 65 -6.17 3.19 -12.10
N ASN A 66 -4.85 3.08 -11.99
CA ASN A 66 -4.11 3.46 -10.80
C ASN A 66 -4.16 4.96 -10.53
N LYS A 67 -4.08 5.79 -11.58
CA LYS A 67 -4.22 7.25 -11.46
C LYS A 67 -5.59 7.65 -10.92
N LYS A 68 -6.68 7.11 -11.50
CA LYS A 68 -8.05 7.37 -11.02
C LYS A 68 -8.25 6.95 -9.56
N VAL A 69 -7.65 5.83 -9.14
CA VAL A 69 -7.71 5.37 -7.74
C VAL A 69 -7.05 6.37 -6.79
N ARG A 70 -5.90 6.96 -7.17
CA ARG A 70 -5.23 8.01 -6.39
C ARG A 70 -6.10 9.26 -6.28
N GLU A 71 -6.63 9.74 -7.40
CA GLU A 71 -7.51 10.92 -7.45
C GLU A 71 -8.75 10.73 -6.56
N PHE A 72 -9.39 9.55 -6.61
CA PHE A 72 -10.51 9.23 -5.73
C PHE A 72 -10.10 9.26 -4.26
N ASN A 73 -8.95 8.69 -3.90
CA ASN A 73 -8.45 8.67 -2.54
C ASN A 73 -8.18 10.08 -2.03
N GLU A 74 -7.51 10.92 -2.81
CA GLU A 74 -7.23 12.32 -2.44
C GLU A 74 -8.52 13.10 -2.19
N ALA A 75 -9.52 12.93 -3.06
CA ALA A 75 -10.79 13.64 -2.97
C ALA A 75 -11.71 13.13 -1.84
N ASN A 76 -11.64 11.83 -1.48
CA ASN A 76 -12.59 11.20 -0.56
C ASN A 76 -11.95 10.71 0.75
N ALA A 77 -10.65 10.93 0.97
CA ALA A 77 -9.98 10.47 2.17
C ALA A 77 -10.66 11.02 3.43
N SER A 78 -11.19 10.11 4.23
CA SER A 78 -11.69 10.36 5.58
C SER A 78 -10.56 10.87 6.50
N LYS A 79 -10.92 11.45 7.65
CA LYS A 79 -9.94 11.84 8.68
C LYS A 79 -9.04 10.65 9.08
N THR A 80 -9.58 9.44 9.09
CA THR A 80 -8.86 8.20 9.43
C THR A 80 -7.86 7.81 8.34
N GLU A 81 -8.25 7.84 7.06
CA GLU A 81 -7.36 7.55 5.93
C GLU A 81 -6.24 8.60 5.79
N LYS A 82 -6.53 9.88 6.07
CA LYS A 82 -5.51 10.94 6.14
C LYS A 82 -4.53 10.72 7.30
N LYS A 83 -5.02 10.22 8.45
CA LYS A 83 -4.21 9.92 9.62
C LYS A 83 -3.30 8.72 9.36
N ALA A 84 -3.81 7.66 8.71
CA ALA A 84 -3.03 6.50 8.28
C ALA A 84 -1.94 6.91 7.27
N ALA A 85 -2.28 7.66 6.22
CA ALA A 85 -1.30 8.15 5.23
C ALA A 85 -0.18 9.01 5.86
N LYS A 86 -0.52 9.82 6.88
CA LYS A 86 0.47 10.60 7.63
C LYS A 86 1.35 9.72 8.52
N PHE A 87 0.79 8.68 9.16
CA PHE A 87 1.53 7.76 10.01
C PHE A 87 2.63 7.01 9.25
N PHE A 88 2.32 6.50 8.05
CA PHE A 88 3.29 5.79 7.21
C PHE A 88 4.30 6.71 6.50
N ARG A 89 4.06 8.02 6.44
CA ARG A 89 5.06 8.97 5.92
C ARG A 89 6.24 9.16 6.89
N PHE A 90 6.10 8.69 8.13
CA PHE A 90 7.09 8.79 9.20
C PHE A 90 7.56 7.42 9.74
N MET A 91 7.09 6.30 9.18
CA MET A 91 7.67 4.96 9.37
C MET A 91 8.57 4.61 8.20
#